data_AF-A0A1F8TVW2-F1
#
_entry.id   AF-A0A1F8TVW2-F1
#
_cell.length_a   1.000
_cell.length_b   1.000
_cell.length_c   1.000
_cell.angle_alpha   90.00
_cell.angle_beta   90.00
_cell.angle_gamma   90.00
#
_symmetry.space_group_name_H-M   'P 1'
#
loop_
_entity.id
_entity.type
_entity.pdbx_description
1 polymer ?
#
loop_
_entity_poly.entity_id
_entity_poly.type
_entity_poly.pdbx_seq_one_letter_code
_entity_poly.pdbx_strand_id
1 'polypeptide(L)'
;MAAIADRVTVLRRGKGTASGVPSRGVTRQELAQLMVGREVVFFVAKKPCKPGDVVLDVKAIHAENDKGLPALRGLSLNVRAGEIVGVAGVAGNGQNELSQVITGLRKCRQGEVMLNGDKVSNRDTLFGIQHGMAYIPEDRTHVGSAPNLSVTDNVIMKNYRKSPISKGGMLDMPAATKFANELKQAYDIIVPTVNTPVRLLSGGNLQRVILAREISGQPNFMVAVQPTRGLDVGAIEGVHRLLLAQREAGAAVLLISEELEELLSLSDRVYVIYEGKIMGEIQVGGAEPNEGLVEVVGLMMTGTPLEQIRKEGVAA
;
A
#
# COMPACT_ATOMS: atom_id res chain seq x y z
N MET A 1 -1.97 -12.27 22.90
CA MET A 1 -1.80 -13.74 22.98
C MET A 1 -1.68 -14.25 24.41
N ALA A 2 -0.80 -13.68 25.25
CA ALA A 2 -0.62 -14.12 26.65
C ALA A 2 -1.89 -14.05 27.54
N ALA A 3 -2.91 -13.30 27.12
CA ALA A 3 -4.19 -13.18 27.82
C ALA A 3 -5.22 -14.29 27.45
N ILE A 4 -4.96 -15.11 26.41
CA ILE A 4 -5.99 -15.98 25.80
C ILE A 4 -5.52 -17.44 25.65
N ALA A 5 -4.21 -17.69 25.61
CA ALA A 5 -3.67 -19.05 25.50
C ALA A 5 -2.44 -19.20 26.40
N ASP A 6 -2.19 -20.40 26.95
CA ASP A 6 -1.02 -20.71 27.78
C ASP A 6 0.18 -21.23 26.98
N ARG A 7 -0.09 -21.84 25.83
CA ARG A 7 0.93 -22.46 24.96
C ARG A 7 0.66 -22.14 23.50
N VAL A 8 1.73 -21.96 22.74
CA VAL A 8 1.72 -21.65 21.32
C VAL A 8 2.50 -22.71 20.56
N THR A 9 1.93 -23.18 19.46
CA THR A 9 2.62 -24.03 18.47
C THR A 9 2.70 -23.26 17.17
N VAL A 10 3.90 -23.19 16.61
CA VAL A 10 4.19 -22.47 15.37
C VAL A 10 4.45 -23.49 14.26
N LEU A 11 3.71 -23.33 13.16
CA LEU A 11 3.86 -24.13 11.94
C LEU A 11 4.50 -23.27 10.84
N ARG A 12 5.48 -23.83 10.13
CA ARG A 12 6.12 -23.23 8.96
C ARG A 12 6.22 -24.26 7.85
N ARG A 13 5.74 -23.91 6.64
CA ARG A 13 5.73 -24.81 5.46
C ARG A 13 5.10 -26.19 5.77
N GLY A 14 4.02 -26.20 6.55
CA GLY A 14 3.30 -27.42 6.94
C GLY A 14 4.00 -28.29 7.99
N LYS A 15 5.10 -27.82 8.61
CA LYS A 15 5.82 -28.53 9.67
C LYS A 15 5.86 -27.71 10.96
N GLY A 16 5.79 -28.35 12.12
CA GLY A 16 5.97 -27.68 13.41
C GLY A 16 7.41 -27.21 13.59
N THR A 17 7.62 -25.90 13.69
CA THR A 17 8.94 -25.29 13.94
C THR A 17 9.16 -25.00 15.42
N ALA A 18 8.10 -24.81 16.18
CA ALA A 18 8.14 -24.73 17.63
C ALA A 18 6.82 -25.26 18.20
N SER A 19 6.88 -26.14 19.20
CA SER A 19 5.70 -26.77 19.78
C SER A 19 5.65 -26.50 21.27
N GLY A 20 4.50 -26.04 21.76
CA GLY A 20 4.24 -25.89 23.18
C GLY A 20 5.04 -24.77 23.86
N VAL A 21 5.40 -23.74 23.11
CA VAL A 21 6.06 -22.52 23.58
C VAL A 21 5.17 -21.83 24.62
N PRO A 22 5.64 -21.51 25.83
CA PRO A 22 4.85 -20.76 26.80
C PRO A 22 4.41 -19.42 26.22
N SER A 23 3.15 -19.03 26.37
CA SER A 23 2.68 -17.72 25.90
C SER A 23 3.15 -16.56 26.79
N ARG A 24 3.44 -16.85 28.06
CA ARG A 24 3.99 -15.90 29.02
C ARG A 24 5.49 -15.74 28.81
N GLY A 25 5.94 -14.50 28.71
CA GLY A 25 7.35 -14.15 28.57
C GLY A 25 7.88 -14.18 27.14
N VAL A 26 7.08 -14.64 26.16
CA VAL A 26 7.49 -14.61 24.76
C VAL A 26 7.01 -13.32 24.10
N THR A 27 7.98 -12.61 23.53
CA THR A 27 7.77 -11.33 22.85
C THR A 27 7.15 -11.53 21.46
N ARG A 28 6.56 -10.45 20.91
CA ARG A 28 6.04 -10.43 19.53
C ARG A 28 7.13 -10.79 18.51
N GLN A 29 8.37 -10.36 18.76
CA GLN A 29 9.53 -10.60 17.91
C GLN A 29 10.01 -12.04 17.92
N GLU A 30 10.09 -12.67 19.08
CA GLU A 30 10.43 -14.10 19.19
C GLU A 30 9.38 -14.96 18.48
N LEU A 31 8.09 -14.69 18.67
CA LEU A 31 7.02 -15.41 17.98
C LEU A 31 7.12 -15.25 16.45
N ALA A 32 7.35 -14.03 15.96
CA ALA A 32 7.50 -13.78 14.53
C ALA A 32 8.74 -14.46 13.96
N GLN A 33 9.86 -14.48 14.68
CA GLN A 33 11.07 -15.19 14.28
C GLN A 33 10.84 -16.70 14.18
N LEU A 34 10.04 -17.29 15.08
CA LEU A 34 9.64 -18.70 14.99
C LEU A 34 8.74 -18.97 13.78
N MET A 35 7.87 -18.02 13.40
CA MET A 35 6.97 -18.13 12.24
C MET A 35 7.73 -18.02 10.92
N VAL A 36 8.62 -17.05 10.80
CA VAL A 36 9.35 -16.75 9.54
C VAL A 36 10.63 -17.60 9.43
N GLY A 37 11.22 -18.00 10.56
CA GLY A 37 12.44 -18.79 10.68
C GLY A 37 13.73 -18.02 10.37
N ARG A 38 13.70 -16.71 10.57
CA ARG A 38 14.81 -15.74 10.55
C ARG A 38 14.40 -14.55 11.41
N GLU A 39 15.35 -13.71 11.80
CA GLU A 39 15.06 -12.49 12.53
C GLU A 39 14.07 -11.62 11.74
N VAL A 40 13.01 -11.16 12.41
CA VAL A 40 11.96 -10.32 11.83
C VAL A 40 12.14 -8.91 12.34
N VAL A 41 12.32 -8.00 11.40
CA VAL A 41 12.41 -6.56 11.67
C VAL A 41 11.04 -5.95 11.41
N PHE A 42 10.35 -5.52 12.47
CA PHE A 42 9.06 -4.84 12.34
C PHE A 42 9.19 -3.38 11.91
N PHE A 43 10.32 -2.75 12.25
CA PHE A 43 10.60 -1.37 11.92
C PHE A 43 11.78 -1.33 10.95
N VAL A 44 11.48 -1.15 9.66
CA VAL A 44 12.54 -1.05 8.65
C VAL A 44 13.19 0.32 8.78
N ALA A 45 14.51 0.34 9.00
CA ALA A 45 15.26 1.59 9.08
C ALA A 45 15.15 2.36 7.76
N LYS A 46 14.31 3.39 7.76
CA LYS A 46 14.11 4.28 6.61
C LYS A 46 15.30 5.22 6.50
N LYS A 47 15.99 5.21 5.35
CA LYS A 47 17.04 6.20 5.08
C LYS A 47 16.43 7.60 5.01
N PRO A 48 17.09 8.61 5.61
CA PRO A 48 16.71 10.01 5.40
C PRO A 48 16.66 10.30 3.89
N CYS A 49 15.56 10.90 3.43
CA CYS A 49 15.40 11.33 2.05
C CYS A 49 15.02 12.81 2.07
N LYS A 50 15.44 13.55 1.04
CA LYS A 50 14.98 14.91 0.79
C LYS A 50 13.90 14.82 -0.29
N PRO A 51 12.63 15.11 0.04
CA PRO A 51 11.57 15.08 -0.95
C PRO A 51 11.88 16.01 -2.12
N GLY A 52 11.61 15.53 -3.34
CA GLY A 52 11.77 16.28 -4.59
C GLY A 52 10.53 17.12 -4.92
N ASP A 53 10.26 17.27 -6.21
CA ASP A 53 9.11 18.03 -6.72
C ASP A 53 7.78 17.35 -6.40
N VAL A 54 6.69 18.14 -6.41
CA VAL A 54 5.33 17.62 -6.22
C VAL A 54 4.95 16.76 -7.43
N VAL A 55 4.68 15.48 -7.18
CA VAL A 55 4.25 14.51 -8.19
C VAL A 55 2.73 14.40 -8.22
N LEU A 56 2.08 14.29 -7.05
CA LEU A 56 0.63 14.32 -6.92
C LEU A 56 0.19 15.59 -6.20
N ASP A 57 -0.77 16.31 -6.77
CA ASP A 57 -1.41 17.46 -6.14
C ASP A 57 -2.93 17.31 -6.19
N VAL A 58 -3.56 17.14 -5.03
CA VAL A 58 -5.00 16.97 -4.85
C VAL A 58 -5.56 18.27 -4.28
N LYS A 59 -6.50 18.90 -5.00
CA LYS A 59 -7.05 20.22 -4.67
C LYS A 59 -8.54 20.17 -4.45
N ALA A 60 -8.95 20.37 -3.20
CA ALA A 60 -10.33 20.57 -2.76
C ALA A 60 -11.32 19.54 -3.35
N ILE A 61 -10.93 18.28 -3.41
CA ILE A 61 -11.74 17.26 -4.07
C ILE A 61 -12.98 16.92 -3.26
N HIS A 62 -14.08 16.71 -3.99
CA HIS A 62 -15.34 16.21 -3.44
C HIS A 62 -15.77 14.97 -4.20
N ALA A 63 -16.31 13.99 -3.48
CA ALA A 63 -16.82 12.76 -4.04
C ALA A 63 -17.90 12.17 -3.13
N GLU A 64 -18.76 11.35 -3.72
CA GLU A 64 -19.78 10.58 -3.01
C GLU A 64 -19.29 9.15 -2.78
N ASN A 65 -19.78 8.48 -1.74
CA ASN A 65 -19.60 7.04 -1.55
C ASN A 65 -20.57 6.24 -2.43
N ASP A 66 -20.54 4.91 -2.30
CA ASP A 66 -21.40 4.01 -3.07
C ASP A 66 -22.91 4.16 -2.77
N LYS A 67 -23.26 4.84 -1.68
CA LYS A 67 -24.64 5.16 -1.30
C LYS A 67 -25.10 6.55 -1.79
N GLY A 68 -24.26 7.26 -2.55
CA GLY A 68 -24.54 8.62 -3.02
C GLY A 68 -24.44 9.69 -1.94
N LEU A 69 -23.86 9.38 -0.77
CA LEU A 69 -23.65 10.34 0.31
C LEU A 69 -22.26 10.99 0.19
N PRO A 70 -22.07 12.25 0.63
CA PRO A 70 -20.76 12.90 0.59
C PRO A 70 -19.70 12.12 1.39
N ALA A 71 -18.65 11.68 0.69
CA ALA A 71 -17.53 10.92 1.25
C ALA A 71 -16.24 11.75 1.33
N LEU A 72 -16.01 12.65 0.37
CA LEU A 72 -14.91 13.61 0.40
C LEU A 72 -15.49 15.03 0.38
N ARG A 73 -14.96 15.90 1.25
CA ARG A 73 -15.52 17.22 1.56
C ARG A 73 -14.45 18.32 1.45
N GLY A 74 -13.92 18.52 0.24
CA GLY A 74 -12.93 19.56 -0.03
C GLY A 74 -11.52 19.15 0.38
N LEU A 75 -11.19 17.87 0.25
CA LEU A 75 -9.92 17.31 0.68
C LEU A 75 -8.78 17.82 -0.22
N SER A 76 -7.68 18.25 0.40
CA SER A 76 -6.45 18.62 -0.31
C SER A 76 -5.25 17.94 0.33
N LEU A 77 -4.33 17.44 -0.48
CA LEU A 77 -3.05 16.88 -0.07
C LEU A 77 -2.09 16.90 -1.25
N ASN A 78 -0.81 16.69 -1.00
CA ASN A 78 0.16 16.47 -2.05
C ASN A 78 1.12 15.32 -1.70
N VAL A 79 1.82 14.80 -2.70
CA VAL A 79 2.86 13.78 -2.56
C VAL A 79 4.02 14.17 -3.48
N ARG A 80 5.24 14.17 -2.96
CA ARG A 80 6.47 14.56 -3.64
C ARG A 80 7.28 13.34 -4.07
N ALA A 81 8.14 13.54 -5.06
CA ALA A 81 9.08 12.52 -5.51
C ALA A 81 9.98 12.06 -4.35
N GLY A 82 10.17 10.75 -4.24
CA GLY A 82 11.04 10.15 -3.23
C GLY A 82 10.50 10.19 -1.79
N GLU A 83 9.20 10.40 -1.60
CA GLU A 83 8.55 10.39 -0.29
C GLU A 83 7.38 9.38 -0.24
N ILE A 84 7.14 8.81 0.95
CA ILE A 84 5.91 8.08 1.28
C ILE A 84 5.03 9.01 2.13
N VAL A 85 3.83 9.32 1.65
CA VAL A 85 2.80 10.03 2.41
C VAL A 85 1.76 9.03 2.88
N GLY A 86 1.58 8.93 4.19
CA GLY A 86 0.55 8.13 4.83
C GLY A 86 -0.79 8.84 4.89
N VAL A 87 -1.89 8.11 4.77
CA VAL A 87 -3.24 8.58 5.09
C VAL A 87 -3.81 7.69 6.19
N ALA A 88 -3.92 8.24 7.39
CA ALA A 88 -4.53 7.59 8.55
C ALA A 88 -6.00 7.98 8.66
N GLY A 89 -6.85 7.05 9.07
CA GLY A 89 -8.26 7.31 9.35
C GLY A 89 -8.98 6.02 9.75
N VAL A 90 -10.12 6.15 10.43
CA VAL A 90 -10.99 5.01 10.71
C VAL A 90 -11.73 4.61 9.43
N ALA A 91 -11.99 3.31 9.25
CA ALA A 91 -12.76 2.79 8.12
C ALA A 91 -14.05 3.60 7.88
N GLY A 92 -14.27 4.01 6.64
CA GLY A 92 -15.43 4.82 6.25
C GLY A 92 -15.24 6.34 6.26
N ASN A 93 -14.04 6.83 6.62
CA ASN A 93 -13.73 8.27 6.60
C ASN A 93 -13.36 8.83 5.22
N GLY A 94 -13.39 8.03 4.15
CA GLY A 94 -13.16 8.46 2.77
C GLY A 94 -11.84 8.01 2.15
N GLN A 95 -11.08 7.13 2.80
CA GLN A 95 -9.78 6.64 2.32
C GLN A 95 -9.89 5.91 0.96
N ASN A 96 -10.88 5.03 0.84
CA ASN A 96 -11.11 4.27 -0.38
C ASN A 96 -11.60 5.20 -1.50
N GLU A 97 -12.51 6.10 -1.20
CA GLU A 97 -12.99 7.11 -2.15
C GLU A 97 -11.87 8.02 -2.62
N LEU A 98 -10.96 8.43 -1.73
CA LEU A 98 -9.76 9.19 -2.07
C LEU A 98 -8.89 8.43 -3.08
N SER A 99 -8.56 7.17 -2.79
CA SER A 99 -7.75 6.35 -3.70
C SER A 99 -8.41 6.21 -5.07
N GLN A 100 -9.72 5.96 -5.11
CA GLN A 100 -10.48 5.74 -6.34
C GLN A 100 -10.64 7.03 -7.16
N VAL A 101 -10.77 8.20 -6.51
CA VAL A 101 -10.80 9.48 -7.21
C VAL A 101 -9.44 9.76 -7.85
N ILE A 102 -8.34 9.52 -7.13
CA ILE A 102 -6.99 9.69 -7.65
C ILE A 102 -6.75 8.77 -8.85
N THR A 103 -7.18 7.51 -8.78
CA THR A 103 -6.93 6.51 -9.83
C THR A 103 -7.93 6.53 -10.98
N GLY A 104 -8.93 7.40 -10.96
CA GLY A 104 -9.97 7.48 -11.99
C GLY A 104 -11.04 6.38 -11.92
N LEU A 105 -11.12 5.64 -10.80
CA LEU A 105 -12.17 4.64 -10.54
C LEU A 105 -13.46 5.27 -9.99
N ARG A 106 -13.37 6.47 -9.42
CA ARG A 106 -14.51 7.24 -8.90
C ARG A 106 -14.52 8.65 -9.48
N LYS A 107 -15.72 9.15 -9.76
CA LYS A 107 -15.91 10.51 -10.29
C LYS A 107 -15.59 11.56 -9.22
N CYS A 108 -14.70 12.48 -9.54
CA CYS A 108 -14.45 13.71 -8.80
C CYS A 108 -15.57 14.71 -9.10
N ARG A 109 -16.39 15.05 -8.10
CA ARG A 109 -17.54 15.97 -8.24
C ARG A 109 -17.10 17.43 -8.33
N GLN A 110 -16.10 17.80 -7.53
CA GLN A 110 -15.50 19.14 -7.50
C GLN A 110 -14.01 19.00 -7.19
N GLY A 111 -13.24 20.07 -7.41
CA GLY A 111 -11.79 20.04 -7.26
C GLY A 111 -11.08 19.37 -8.43
N GLU A 112 -9.79 19.11 -8.26
CA GLU A 112 -8.97 18.45 -9.26
C GLU A 112 -7.82 17.65 -8.67
N VAL A 113 -7.33 16.71 -9.47
CA VAL A 113 -6.16 15.88 -9.16
C VAL A 113 -5.17 16.07 -10.31
N MET A 114 -3.97 16.49 -9.96
CA MET A 114 -2.85 16.68 -10.88
C MET A 114 -1.78 15.61 -10.62
N LEU A 115 -1.27 15.00 -11.67
CA LEU A 115 -0.15 14.05 -11.64
C LEU A 115 0.94 14.54 -12.59
N ASN A 116 2.13 14.84 -12.08
CA ASN A 116 3.24 15.42 -12.84
C ASN A 116 2.85 16.68 -13.65
N GLY A 117 1.94 17.49 -13.10
CA GLY A 117 1.41 18.68 -13.77
C GLY A 117 0.23 18.43 -14.71
N ASP A 118 -0.12 17.18 -15.01
CA ASP A 118 -1.26 16.83 -15.86
C ASP A 118 -2.52 16.55 -15.05
N LYS A 119 -3.66 17.09 -15.49
CA LYS A 119 -4.95 16.85 -14.84
C LYS A 119 -5.45 15.44 -15.11
N VAL A 120 -5.45 14.59 -14.07
CA VAL A 120 -5.92 13.19 -14.13
C VAL A 120 -7.34 12.99 -13.61
N SER A 121 -7.88 13.94 -12.82
CA SER A 121 -9.25 13.83 -12.30
C SER A 121 -10.27 13.63 -13.44
N ASN A 122 -11.16 12.64 -13.30
CA ASN A 122 -12.18 12.26 -14.28
C ASN A 122 -11.65 11.81 -15.66
N ARG A 123 -10.34 11.52 -15.80
CA ARG A 123 -9.79 10.76 -16.93
C ARG A 123 -9.99 9.26 -16.70
N ASP A 124 -9.82 8.48 -17.76
CA ASP A 124 -9.82 7.03 -17.62
C ASP A 124 -8.56 6.53 -16.86
N THR A 125 -8.65 5.31 -16.33
CA THR A 125 -7.56 4.68 -15.58
C THR A 125 -6.31 4.47 -16.45
N LEU A 126 -6.50 4.27 -17.75
CA LEU A 126 -5.44 4.08 -18.72
C LEU A 126 -4.56 5.33 -18.85
N PHE A 127 -5.17 6.52 -18.84
CA PHE A 127 -4.45 7.80 -18.83
C PHE A 127 -3.51 7.87 -17.63
N GLY A 128 -3.98 7.57 -16.42
CA GLY A 128 -3.14 7.52 -15.22
C GLY A 128 -1.97 6.55 -15.36
N ILE A 129 -2.23 5.32 -15.84
CA ILE A 129 -1.18 4.31 -16.06
C ILE A 129 -0.14 4.81 -17.07
N GLN A 130 -0.55 5.48 -18.14
CA GLN A 130 0.36 6.04 -19.15
C GLN A 130 1.22 7.19 -18.61
N HIS A 131 0.75 7.92 -17.59
CA HIS A 131 1.47 9.01 -16.92
C HIS A 131 2.27 8.53 -15.69
N GLY A 132 2.43 7.23 -15.51
CA GLY A 132 3.31 6.64 -14.48
C GLY A 132 2.63 6.28 -13.16
N MET A 133 1.29 6.21 -13.13
CA MET A 133 0.53 5.80 -11.95
C MET A 133 0.46 4.27 -11.78
N ALA A 134 0.86 3.80 -10.62
CA ALA A 134 0.59 2.45 -10.12
C ALA A 134 -0.48 2.45 -9.04
N TYR A 135 -1.22 1.34 -8.93
CA TYR A 135 -2.31 1.20 -7.97
C TYR A 135 -2.35 -0.22 -7.40
N ILE A 136 -2.23 -0.30 -6.07
CA ILE A 136 -2.38 -1.52 -5.28
C ILE A 136 -3.69 -1.38 -4.49
N PRO A 137 -4.79 -2.03 -4.92
CA PRO A 137 -6.09 -1.93 -4.25
C PRO A 137 -6.13 -2.74 -2.94
N GLU A 138 -7.04 -2.36 -2.05
CA GLU A 138 -7.40 -3.13 -0.85
C GLU A 138 -7.91 -4.53 -1.23
N ASP A 139 -8.88 -4.59 -2.16
CA ASP A 139 -9.41 -5.86 -2.67
C ASP A 139 -8.50 -6.42 -3.77
N ARG A 140 -7.49 -7.17 -3.34
CA ARG A 140 -6.55 -7.86 -4.23
C ARG A 140 -7.21 -8.90 -5.15
N THR A 141 -8.33 -9.48 -4.75
CA THR A 141 -8.93 -10.62 -5.47
C THR A 141 -9.89 -10.15 -6.56
N HIS A 142 -10.77 -9.21 -6.26
CA HIS A 142 -11.81 -8.77 -7.20
C HIS A 142 -11.43 -7.51 -7.97
N VAL A 143 -10.55 -6.65 -7.42
CA VAL A 143 -10.08 -5.43 -8.10
C VAL A 143 -8.63 -5.60 -8.56
N GLY A 144 -7.77 -6.18 -7.72
CA GLY A 144 -6.34 -6.25 -7.98
C GLY A 144 -5.89 -7.31 -8.98
N SER A 145 -6.72 -8.31 -9.29
CA SER A 145 -6.34 -9.45 -10.12
C SER A 145 -7.50 -10.00 -10.95
N ALA A 146 -7.19 -10.85 -11.93
CA ALA A 146 -8.15 -11.68 -12.63
C ALA A 146 -7.98 -13.14 -12.14
N PRO A 147 -8.82 -13.61 -11.20
CA PRO A 147 -8.61 -14.89 -10.48
C PRO A 147 -8.46 -16.12 -11.36
N ASN A 148 -9.18 -16.16 -12.48
CA ASN A 148 -9.21 -17.31 -13.38
C ASN A 148 -8.06 -17.32 -14.39
N LEU A 149 -7.30 -16.23 -14.50
CA LEU A 149 -6.17 -16.14 -15.41
C LEU A 149 -4.86 -16.52 -14.71
N SER A 150 -3.85 -16.83 -15.51
CA SER A 150 -2.54 -17.26 -15.01
C SER A 150 -1.77 -16.12 -14.33
N VAL A 151 -0.69 -16.46 -13.62
CA VAL A 151 0.28 -15.46 -13.15
C VAL A 151 0.81 -14.65 -14.33
N THR A 152 1.16 -15.28 -15.46
CA THR A 152 1.60 -14.61 -16.68
C THR A 152 0.60 -13.56 -17.14
N ASP A 153 -0.68 -13.92 -17.27
CA ASP A 153 -1.73 -13.00 -17.73
C ASP A 153 -1.89 -11.81 -16.77
N ASN A 154 -1.84 -12.07 -15.47
CA ASN A 154 -1.98 -11.03 -14.46
C ASN A 154 -0.81 -10.05 -14.47
N VAL A 155 0.43 -10.52 -14.59
CA VAL A 155 1.60 -9.62 -14.58
C VAL A 155 1.71 -8.77 -15.84
N ILE A 156 1.18 -9.22 -16.99
CA ILE A 156 1.26 -8.46 -18.24
C ILE A 156 0.14 -7.43 -18.43
N MET A 157 -0.85 -7.34 -17.54
CA MET A 157 -2.06 -6.50 -17.75
C MET A 157 -1.77 -5.02 -18.02
N LYS A 158 -0.64 -4.48 -17.54
CA LYS A 158 -0.27 -3.07 -17.76
C LYS A 158 0.67 -2.84 -18.96
N ASN A 159 1.26 -3.90 -19.51
CA ASN A 159 2.24 -3.80 -20.59
C ASN A 159 1.91 -4.69 -21.81
N TYR A 160 0.76 -5.37 -21.82
CA TYR A 160 0.32 -6.25 -22.92
C TYR A 160 0.17 -5.56 -24.28
N ARG A 161 0.17 -4.22 -24.33
CA ARG A 161 0.11 -3.41 -25.56
C ARG A 161 1.49 -2.93 -26.04
N LYS A 162 2.54 -3.19 -25.27
CA LYS A 162 3.90 -2.68 -25.52
C LYS A 162 4.81 -3.83 -25.95
N SER A 163 5.79 -3.53 -26.79
CA SER A 163 6.91 -4.43 -27.04
C SER A 163 7.66 -4.69 -25.71
N PRO A 164 8.19 -5.90 -25.45
CA PRO A 164 8.21 -7.08 -26.33
C PRO A 164 6.96 -7.98 -26.24
N ILE A 165 5.99 -7.66 -25.37
CA ILE A 165 4.83 -8.53 -25.10
C ILE A 165 3.76 -8.43 -26.20
N SER A 166 3.74 -7.31 -26.94
CA SER A 166 2.90 -7.13 -28.11
C SER A 166 3.71 -6.87 -29.37
N LYS A 167 3.33 -7.53 -30.46
CA LYS A 167 3.86 -7.28 -31.80
C LYS A 167 2.72 -7.31 -32.82
N GLY A 168 2.48 -6.20 -33.50
CA GLY A 168 1.44 -6.11 -34.54
C GLY A 168 0.00 -6.33 -34.04
N GLY A 169 -0.28 -6.02 -32.77
CA GLY A 169 -1.60 -6.21 -32.16
C GLY A 169 -1.86 -7.63 -31.62
N MET A 170 -0.92 -8.56 -31.80
CA MET A 170 -0.96 -9.89 -31.20
C MET A 170 -0.06 -9.97 -29.97
N LEU A 171 -0.40 -10.85 -29.03
CA LEU A 171 0.42 -11.14 -27.86
C LEU A 171 1.54 -12.13 -28.20
N ASP A 172 2.76 -11.77 -27.83
CA ASP A 172 3.91 -12.67 -27.84
C ASP A 172 3.96 -13.43 -26.51
N MET A 173 3.30 -14.59 -26.47
CA MET A 173 3.23 -15.42 -25.26
C MET A 173 4.60 -15.95 -24.80
N PRO A 174 5.55 -16.32 -25.68
CA PRO A 174 6.93 -16.58 -25.27
C PRO A 174 7.58 -15.41 -24.53
N ALA A 175 7.47 -14.18 -25.04
CA ALA A 175 7.99 -12.99 -24.38
C ALA A 175 7.28 -12.70 -23.04
N ALA A 176 5.95 -12.84 -23.00
CA ALA A 176 5.16 -12.70 -21.78
C ALA A 176 5.57 -13.72 -20.70
N THR A 177 5.76 -14.98 -21.08
CA THR A 177 6.18 -16.06 -20.19
C THR A 177 7.59 -15.83 -19.66
N LYS A 178 8.50 -15.35 -20.51
CA LYS A 178 9.86 -14.97 -20.09
C LYS A 178 9.81 -13.85 -19.05
N PHE A 179 9.09 -12.77 -19.34
CA PHE A 179 8.89 -11.66 -18.41
C PHE A 179 8.27 -12.09 -17.09
N ALA A 180 7.26 -12.96 -17.12
CA ALA A 180 6.64 -13.50 -15.91
C ALA A 180 7.61 -14.33 -15.06
N ASN A 181 8.52 -15.09 -15.68
CA ASN A 181 9.56 -15.83 -14.93
C ASN A 181 10.61 -14.91 -14.32
N GLU A 182 10.99 -13.83 -15.00
CA GLU A 182 11.89 -12.80 -14.45
C GLU A 182 11.27 -12.14 -13.22
N LEU A 183 9.99 -11.74 -13.30
CA LEU A 183 9.26 -11.20 -12.15
C LEU A 183 9.07 -12.23 -11.03
N LYS A 184 8.81 -13.50 -11.37
CA LYS A 184 8.72 -14.57 -10.40
C LYS A 184 9.99 -14.66 -9.55
N GLN A 185 11.16 -14.57 -10.18
CA GLN A 185 12.45 -14.60 -9.49
C GLN A 185 12.70 -13.31 -8.70
N ALA A 186 12.49 -12.14 -9.32
CA ALA A 186 12.79 -10.85 -8.70
C ALA A 186 11.92 -10.53 -7.46
N TYR A 187 10.67 -11.01 -7.43
CA TYR A 187 9.71 -10.73 -6.36
C TYR A 187 9.39 -11.96 -5.50
N ASP A 188 10.17 -13.04 -5.63
CA ASP A 188 9.99 -14.29 -4.88
C ASP A 188 8.55 -14.83 -4.97
N ILE A 189 7.96 -14.89 -6.17
CA ILE A 189 6.59 -15.41 -6.33
C ILE A 189 6.64 -16.94 -6.30
N ILE A 190 6.12 -17.54 -5.23
CA ILE A 190 6.24 -18.99 -4.98
C ILE A 190 5.06 -19.73 -5.63
N VAL A 191 5.21 -20.07 -6.90
CA VAL A 191 4.25 -20.87 -7.68
C VAL A 191 4.94 -22.01 -8.43
N PRO A 192 4.26 -23.16 -8.67
CA PRO A 192 4.82 -24.25 -9.46
C PRO A 192 5.24 -23.79 -10.86
N THR A 193 4.35 -23.08 -11.55
CA THR A 193 4.61 -22.48 -12.88
C THR A 193 3.93 -21.11 -12.99
N VAL A 194 4.41 -20.26 -13.88
CA VAL A 194 3.75 -18.96 -14.18
C VAL A 194 2.40 -19.12 -14.90
N ASN A 195 2.06 -20.34 -15.34
CA ASN A 195 0.74 -20.68 -15.90
C ASN A 195 -0.30 -20.99 -14.82
N THR A 196 0.10 -21.03 -13.54
CA THR A 196 -0.82 -21.29 -12.43
C THR A 196 -1.88 -20.19 -12.34
N PRO A 197 -3.19 -20.52 -12.31
CA PRO A 197 -4.24 -19.54 -12.09
C PRO A 197 -4.09 -18.82 -10.74
N VAL A 198 -4.23 -17.49 -10.72
CA VAL A 198 -3.94 -16.70 -9.51
C VAL A 198 -4.91 -16.96 -8.36
N ARG A 199 -6.12 -17.47 -8.62
CA ARG A 199 -7.06 -17.92 -7.58
C ARG A 199 -6.52 -19.04 -6.68
N LEU A 200 -5.47 -19.75 -7.10
CA LEU A 200 -4.86 -20.85 -6.33
C LEU A 200 -3.74 -20.35 -5.40
N LEU A 201 -3.39 -19.07 -5.46
CA LEU A 201 -2.29 -18.51 -4.67
C LEU A 201 -2.78 -18.14 -3.26
N SER A 202 -1.88 -18.22 -2.29
CA SER A 202 -2.09 -17.61 -0.97
C SER A 202 -2.17 -16.08 -1.11
N GLY A 203 -2.77 -15.41 -0.11
CA GLY A 203 -2.86 -13.94 -0.09
C GLY A 203 -1.52 -13.24 -0.28
N GLY A 204 -0.46 -13.72 0.40
CA GLY A 204 0.89 -13.18 0.26
C GLY A 204 1.50 -13.36 -1.13
N ASN A 205 1.31 -14.53 -1.76
CA ASN A 205 1.78 -14.74 -3.13
C ASN A 205 0.99 -13.91 -4.14
N LEU A 206 -0.33 -13.79 -3.97
CA LEU A 206 -1.15 -12.92 -4.82
C LEU A 206 -0.71 -11.46 -4.69
N GLN A 207 -0.42 -11.00 -3.47
CA GLN A 207 0.11 -9.65 -3.25
C GLN A 207 1.47 -9.44 -3.95
N ARG A 208 2.36 -10.43 -3.93
CA ARG A 208 3.64 -10.38 -4.67
C ARG A 208 3.43 -10.27 -6.18
N VAL A 209 2.45 -10.99 -6.75
CA VAL A 209 2.08 -10.88 -8.16
C VAL A 209 1.60 -9.47 -8.50
N ILE A 210 0.72 -8.89 -7.66
CA ILE A 210 0.22 -7.52 -7.85
C ILE A 210 1.37 -6.51 -7.74
N LEU A 211 2.20 -6.58 -6.70
CA LEU A 211 3.35 -5.70 -6.53
C LEU A 211 4.33 -5.81 -7.69
N ALA A 212 4.64 -7.02 -8.15
CA ALA A 212 5.53 -7.23 -9.29
C ALA A 212 4.98 -6.55 -10.56
N ARG A 213 3.68 -6.69 -10.85
CA ARG A 213 3.02 -6.01 -11.96
C ARG A 213 3.14 -4.49 -11.83
N GLU A 214 2.76 -3.96 -10.68
CA GLU A 214 2.68 -2.52 -10.44
C GLU A 214 4.06 -1.85 -10.47
N ILE A 215 5.07 -2.48 -9.89
CA ILE A 215 6.43 -1.95 -9.78
C ILE A 215 7.23 -2.14 -11.08
N SER A 216 7.02 -3.24 -11.81
CA SER A 216 7.74 -3.50 -13.06
C SER A 216 7.53 -2.44 -14.14
N GLY A 217 6.45 -1.65 -14.04
CA GLY A 217 6.19 -0.50 -14.89
C GLY A 217 7.01 0.74 -14.57
N GLN A 218 7.89 0.70 -13.56
CA GLN A 218 8.70 1.82 -13.07
C GLN A 218 7.84 3.09 -12.82
N PRO A 219 6.85 3.01 -11.92
CA PRO A 219 5.94 4.11 -11.67
C PRO A 219 6.67 5.31 -11.05
N ASN A 220 6.27 6.52 -11.43
CA ASN A 220 6.67 7.74 -10.74
C ASN A 220 5.76 8.04 -9.53
N PHE A 221 4.55 7.48 -9.52
CA PHE A 221 3.58 7.62 -8.45
C PHE A 221 2.86 6.30 -8.17
N MET A 222 2.73 5.95 -6.90
CA MET A 222 2.04 4.75 -6.44
C MET A 222 0.97 5.07 -5.42
N VAL A 223 -0.22 4.51 -5.58
CA VAL A 223 -1.24 4.46 -4.53
C VAL A 223 -1.28 3.04 -3.98
N ALA A 224 -1.01 2.88 -2.69
CA ALA A 224 -1.03 1.60 -1.99
C ALA A 224 -2.09 1.61 -0.90
N VAL A 225 -3.17 0.84 -1.09
CA VAL A 225 -4.31 0.78 -0.16
C VAL A 225 -4.30 -0.54 0.59
N GLN A 226 -4.12 -0.47 1.91
CA GLN A 226 -4.04 -1.59 2.82
C GLN A 226 -3.16 -2.74 2.28
N PRO A 227 -1.93 -2.45 1.82
CA PRO A 227 -1.16 -3.37 0.99
C PRO A 227 -0.72 -4.65 1.75
N THR A 228 -0.84 -4.65 3.07
CA THR A 228 -0.44 -5.71 3.99
C THR A 228 -1.61 -6.41 4.69
N ARG A 229 -2.85 -5.99 4.46
CA ARG A 229 -4.02 -6.54 5.15
C ARG A 229 -4.17 -8.04 4.93
N GLY A 230 -4.32 -8.78 6.02
CA GLY A 230 -4.51 -10.23 5.98
C GLY A 230 -3.30 -11.02 5.45
N LEU A 231 -2.10 -10.43 5.50
CA LEU A 231 -0.85 -11.11 5.18
C LEU A 231 -0.15 -11.64 6.43
N ASP A 232 0.67 -12.68 6.25
CA ASP A 232 1.59 -13.11 7.30
C ASP A 232 2.77 -12.14 7.46
N VAL A 233 3.45 -12.22 8.59
CA VAL A 233 4.55 -11.31 8.96
C VAL A 233 5.68 -11.28 7.91
N GLY A 234 5.98 -12.42 7.28
CA GLY A 234 7.03 -12.48 6.27
C GLY A 234 6.64 -11.80 4.95
N ALA A 235 5.37 -11.89 4.58
CA ALA A 235 4.81 -11.17 3.45
C ALA A 235 4.75 -9.66 3.71
N ILE A 236 4.31 -9.24 4.91
CA ILE A 236 4.31 -7.83 5.35
C ILE A 236 5.69 -7.19 5.18
N GLU A 237 6.74 -7.81 5.73
CA GLU A 237 8.12 -7.33 5.62
C GLU A 237 8.59 -7.23 4.15
N GLY A 238 8.12 -8.13 3.28
CA GLY A 238 8.40 -8.08 1.85
C GLY A 238 7.75 -6.88 1.16
N VAL A 239 6.47 -6.61 1.46
CA VAL A 239 5.75 -5.44 0.94
C VAL A 239 6.41 -4.14 1.38
N HIS A 240 6.72 -4.01 2.67
CA HIS A 240 7.37 -2.84 3.26
C HIS A 240 8.69 -2.51 2.57
N ARG A 241 9.55 -3.52 2.38
CA ARG A 241 10.83 -3.36 1.66
C ARG A 241 10.64 -2.91 0.22
N LEU A 242 9.64 -3.43 -0.48
CA LEU A 242 9.34 -3.00 -1.85
C LEU A 242 8.88 -1.55 -1.91
N LEU A 243 7.98 -1.11 -1.02
CA LEU A 243 7.52 0.28 -0.96
C LEU A 243 8.68 1.24 -0.63
N LEU A 244 9.53 0.89 0.33
CA LEU A 244 10.72 1.69 0.65
C LEU A 244 11.72 1.73 -0.51
N ALA A 245 11.90 0.63 -1.23
CA ALA A 245 12.75 0.62 -2.43
C ALA A 245 12.21 1.54 -3.53
N GLN A 246 10.89 1.64 -3.70
CA GLN A 246 10.28 2.57 -4.66
C GLN A 246 10.47 4.02 -4.26
N ARG A 247 10.30 4.34 -2.97
CA ARG A 247 10.66 5.65 -2.40
C ARG A 247 12.13 5.99 -2.66
N GLU A 248 13.05 5.05 -2.38
CA GLU A 248 14.49 5.24 -2.62
C GLU A 248 14.84 5.41 -4.12
N ALA A 249 14.05 4.82 -5.01
CA ALA A 249 14.15 5.00 -6.46
C ALA A 249 13.54 6.33 -6.96
N GLY A 250 12.97 7.15 -6.07
CA GLY A 250 12.40 8.46 -6.38
C GLY A 250 10.90 8.47 -6.66
N ALA A 251 10.21 7.33 -6.56
CA ALA A 251 8.76 7.29 -6.72
C ALA A 251 8.06 8.01 -5.55
N ALA A 252 7.01 8.75 -5.85
CA ALA A 252 6.07 9.29 -4.88
C ALA A 252 5.08 8.19 -4.48
N VAL A 253 4.85 7.96 -3.19
CA VAL A 253 3.96 6.90 -2.72
C VAL A 253 2.89 7.47 -1.79
N LEU A 254 1.62 7.26 -2.12
CA LEU A 254 0.50 7.47 -1.22
C LEU A 254 0.14 6.13 -0.57
N LEU A 255 0.45 5.99 0.72
CA LEU A 255 0.14 4.80 1.51
C LEU A 255 -1.13 5.05 2.33
N ILE A 256 -2.13 4.20 2.16
CA ILE A 256 -3.37 4.24 2.93
C ILE A 256 -3.41 2.96 3.76
N SER A 257 -3.49 3.08 5.08
CA SER A 257 -3.57 1.92 5.96
C SER A 257 -4.38 2.24 7.21
N GLU A 258 -5.05 1.22 7.74
CA GLU A 258 -5.71 1.26 9.05
C GLU A 258 -4.73 0.87 10.17
N GLU A 259 -3.58 0.29 9.82
CA GLU A 259 -2.54 -0.10 10.76
C GLU A 259 -1.58 1.08 11.00
N LEU A 260 -1.78 1.79 12.11
CA LEU A 260 -1.01 2.99 12.41
C LEU A 260 0.51 2.71 12.55
N GLU A 261 0.88 1.55 13.10
CA GLU A 261 2.28 1.11 13.18
C GLU A 261 2.94 1.06 11.78
N GLU A 262 2.21 0.59 10.77
CA GLU A 262 2.69 0.54 9.37
C GLU A 262 2.84 1.96 8.80
N LEU A 263 1.85 2.82 8.99
CA LEU A 263 1.92 4.21 8.50
C LEU A 263 3.11 4.95 9.11
N LEU A 264 3.30 4.84 10.42
CA LEU A 264 4.37 5.53 11.13
C LEU A 264 5.75 4.92 10.84
N SER A 265 5.85 3.63 10.52
CA SER A 265 7.13 3.04 10.14
C SER A 265 7.57 3.41 8.72
N LEU A 266 6.61 3.52 7.78
CA LEU A 266 6.93 3.71 6.35
C LEU A 266 6.89 5.16 5.89
N SER A 267 5.99 5.97 6.44
CA SER A 267 5.70 7.30 5.91
C SER A 267 6.73 8.34 6.34
N ASP A 268 6.99 9.32 5.48
CA ASP A 268 7.72 10.56 5.81
C ASP A 268 6.82 11.57 6.50
N ARG A 269 5.54 11.56 6.13
CA ARG A 269 4.50 12.38 6.74
C ARG A 269 3.15 11.70 6.62
N VAL A 270 2.22 12.03 7.50
CA VAL A 270 0.90 11.43 7.56
C VAL A 270 -0.16 12.52 7.57
N TYR A 271 -1.13 12.41 6.66
CA TYR A 271 -2.39 13.12 6.72
C TYR A 271 -3.41 12.28 7.49
N VAL A 272 -4.18 12.92 8.37
CA VAL A 272 -5.28 12.23 9.07
C VAL A 272 -6.62 12.66 8.46
N ILE A 273 -7.43 11.68 8.06
CA ILE A 273 -8.76 11.89 7.48
C ILE A 273 -9.87 11.51 8.46
N TYR A 274 -10.84 12.41 8.60
CA TYR A 274 -12.08 12.19 9.35
C TYR A 274 -13.26 12.77 8.57
N GLU A 275 -14.31 11.97 8.36
CA GLU A 275 -15.49 12.34 7.57
C GLU A 275 -15.20 13.09 6.26
N GLY A 276 -14.21 12.62 5.49
CA GLY A 276 -13.87 13.20 4.20
C GLY A 276 -13.08 14.51 4.24
N LYS A 277 -12.54 14.89 5.40
CA LYS A 277 -11.73 16.10 5.61
C LYS A 277 -10.37 15.75 6.20
N ILE A 278 -9.36 16.57 5.88
CA ILE A 278 -8.05 16.50 6.55
C ILE A 278 -8.14 17.19 7.90
N MET A 279 -7.78 16.46 8.95
CA MET A 279 -7.70 16.96 10.32
C MET A 279 -6.34 17.59 10.63
N GLY A 280 -5.30 17.17 9.91
CA GLY A 280 -3.96 17.72 10.02
C GLY A 280 -2.94 16.91 9.24
N GLU A 281 -1.74 17.47 9.17
CA GLU A 281 -0.53 16.83 8.63
C GLU A 281 0.53 16.77 9.72
N ILE A 282 1.11 15.59 9.92
CA ILE A 282 2.22 15.37 10.85
C ILE A 282 3.45 14.87 10.10
N GLN A 283 4.62 15.33 10.51
CA GLN A 283 5.90 14.82 10.03
C GLN A 283 6.29 13.61 10.87
N VAL A 284 6.79 12.56 10.23
CA VAL A 284 7.21 11.34 10.92
C VAL A 284 8.74 11.29 10.94
N GLY A 285 9.32 11.65 12.09
CA GLY A 285 10.75 11.61 12.33
C GLY A 285 11.14 10.40 13.19
N GLY A 286 12.03 9.55 12.68
CA GLY A 286 12.53 8.36 13.40
C GLY A 286 12.10 7.03 12.77
N ALA A 287 12.64 5.93 13.28
CA ALA A 287 12.29 4.58 12.83
C ALA A 287 11.16 3.94 13.66
N GLU A 288 10.95 4.40 14.89
CA GLU A 288 9.94 3.89 15.82
C GLU A 288 8.85 4.93 16.08
N PRO A 289 7.57 4.52 16.18
CA PRO A 289 6.47 5.38 16.59
C PRO A 289 6.72 5.98 17.98
N ASN A 290 6.66 7.31 18.10
CA ASN A 290 6.60 7.99 19.40
C ASN A 290 5.18 7.84 19.97
N GLU A 291 5.04 7.49 21.25
CA GLU A 291 3.73 7.37 21.92
C GLU A 291 2.90 8.67 21.82
N GLY A 292 3.54 9.84 21.94
CA GLY A 292 2.85 11.12 21.78
C GLY A 292 2.31 11.33 20.36
N LEU A 293 3.03 10.87 19.34
CA LEU A 293 2.58 10.95 17.95
C LEU A 293 1.36 10.04 17.71
N VAL A 294 1.38 8.84 18.30
CA VAL A 294 0.26 7.89 18.23
C VAL A 294 -0.99 8.50 18.87
N GLU A 295 -0.86 9.13 20.04
CA GLU A 295 -1.96 9.81 20.72
C GLU A 295 -2.54 10.95 19.88
N VAL A 296 -1.68 11.82 19.34
CA VAL A 296 -2.09 12.94 18.48
C VAL A 296 -2.82 12.45 17.22
N VAL A 297 -2.32 11.39 16.56
CA VAL A 297 -3.01 10.78 15.42
C VAL A 297 -4.35 10.19 15.84
N GLY A 298 -4.41 9.51 16.98
CA GLY A 298 -5.65 8.97 17.54
C GLY A 298 -6.72 10.03 17.76
N LEU A 299 -6.35 11.18 18.35
CA LEU A 299 -7.26 12.32 18.55
C LEU A 299 -7.73 12.95 17.23
N MET A 300 -6.86 13.01 16.22
CA MET A 300 -7.27 13.46 14.88
C MET A 300 -8.22 12.46 14.21
N MET A 301 -8.00 11.16 14.40
CA MET A 301 -8.86 10.10 13.86
C MET A 301 -10.26 10.09 14.49
N THR A 302 -10.44 10.71 15.65
CA THR A 302 -11.77 10.93 16.28
C THR A 302 -12.38 12.30 15.95
N GLY A 303 -11.74 13.08 15.09
CA GLY A 303 -12.29 14.33 14.55
C GLY A 303 -11.78 15.61 15.20
N THR A 304 -10.73 15.56 16.02
CA THR A 304 -10.12 16.77 16.61
C THR A 304 -9.03 17.33 15.68
N PRO A 305 -9.15 18.57 15.15
CA PRO A 305 -8.11 19.12 14.27
C PRO A 305 -6.76 19.29 14.97
N LEU A 306 -5.66 19.13 14.24
CA LEU A 306 -4.30 19.26 14.78
C LEU A 306 -4.05 20.63 15.43
N GLU A 307 -4.60 21.69 14.85
CA GLU A 307 -4.48 23.05 15.41
C GLU A 307 -5.13 23.17 16.80
N GLN A 308 -6.21 22.43 17.04
CA GLN A 308 -6.87 22.40 18.33
C GLN A 308 -6.06 21.58 19.34
N ILE A 309 -5.58 20.40 18.95
CA ILE A 309 -4.72 19.55 19.79
C ILE A 309 -3.48 20.31 20.26
N ARG A 310 -2.83 21.07 19.36
CA ARG A 310 -1.66 21.90 19.69
C ARG A 310 -1.99 23.03 20.68
N LYS A 311 -3.20 23.60 20.63
CA LYS A 311 -3.65 24.62 21.60
C LYS A 311 -3.91 24.04 22.98
N GLU A 312 -4.29 22.77 23.05
CA GLU A 312 -4.59 22.04 24.30
C GLU A 312 -3.33 21.47 24.96
N GLY A 313 -2.15 21.63 24.36
CA GLY A 313 -0.85 21.32 24.97
C GLY A 313 -0.38 19.87 24.81
N VAL A 314 -1.03 19.07 23.96
CA VAL A 314 -0.55 17.72 23.61
C VAL A 314 0.62 17.85 22.63
N ALA A 315 1.80 17.38 23.02
CA ALA A 315 3.00 17.45 22.19
C ALA A 315 2.92 16.47 21.02
N ALA A 316 3.11 16.99 19.79
CA ALA A 316 3.21 16.23 18.55
C ALA A 316 4.67 15.87 18.22
#